data_AF-A0AAT9LBV4-F1
#
_entry.id   AF-A0AAT9LBV4-F1
#
_cell.length_a   1.000
_cell.length_b   1.000
_cell.length_c   1.000
_cell.angle_alpha   90.00
_cell.angle_beta   90.00
_cell.angle_gamma   90.00
#
_symmetry.space_group_name_H-M   'P 1'
#
loop_
_entity.id
_entity.type
_entity.pdbx_description
1 polymer ?
#
loop_
_entity_poly.entity_id
_entity_poly.type
_entity_poly.pdbx_seq_one_letter_code
_entity_poly.pdbx_strand_id
1 'polypeptide(L)'
;MRFLEDAVWRYYGWPNDFWASKCALCREVVARFRKPVPECINCWKIEVWSKGKTIGESLIGLRDEFQEELRFGMLDNLAQAITVAVGSAMSKISKCPIQVVRTGLPRVGYPEAPTDFVLIIYATTIGERDRLRRIVCDILCLPTGRAAEIPVRRGCWMYDDVLGPWTTWYPEDRDFAARPVENIRGGPGDR
;
A
#
# COMPACT_ATOMS: atom_id res chain seq x y z
N MET A 1 5.31 2.22 21.92
CA MET A 1 3.87 2.57 21.90
C MET A 1 3.24 1.62 20.88
N ARG A 2 2.45 0.61 21.29
CA ARG A 2 1.74 -0.25 20.33
C ARG A 2 0.60 0.56 19.76
N PHE A 3 0.65 0.91 18.48
CA PHE A 3 -0.43 1.65 17.85
C PHE A 3 -1.61 0.68 17.64
N LEU A 4 -2.86 1.18 17.62
CA LEU A 4 -4.05 0.38 17.27
C LEU A 4 -3.86 -0.40 15.95
N GLU A 5 -3.03 0.11 15.04
CA GLU A 5 -2.67 -0.57 13.80
C GLU A 5 -1.95 -1.91 14.04
N ASP A 6 -1.12 -2.05 15.09
CA ASP A 6 -0.41 -3.31 15.38
C ASP A 6 -1.35 -4.45 15.74
N ALA A 7 -2.58 -4.14 16.18
CA ALA A 7 -3.60 -5.16 16.45
C ALA A 7 -4.19 -5.73 15.14
N VAL A 8 -4.24 -4.91 14.09
CA VAL A 8 -4.88 -5.24 12.81
C VAL A 8 -3.86 -5.69 11.77
N TRP A 9 -2.63 -5.20 11.83
CA TRP A 9 -1.62 -5.37 10.78
C TRP A 9 -0.41 -6.16 11.26
N ARG A 10 0.14 -6.97 10.35
CA ARG A 10 1.48 -7.57 10.44
C ARG A 10 2.39 -6.87 9.44
N TYR A 11 3.52 -6.35 9.88
CA TYR A 11 4.43 -5.53 9.07
C TYR A 11 5.66 -6.30 8.60
N TYR A 12 6.15 -5.96 7.41
CA TYR A 12 7.38 -6.48 6.82
C TYR A 12 8.25 -5.31 6.34
N GLY A 13 9.58 -5.49 6.40
CA GLY A 13 10.57 -4.44 6.06
C GLY A 13 10.96 -3.50 7.21
N TRP A 14 10.61 -3.83 8.46
CA TRP A 14 10.80 -2.95 9.63
C TRP A 14 12.25 -2.84 10.15
N PRO A 15 12.68 -1.68 10.72
CA PRO A 15 12.15 -0.32 10.58
C PRO A 15 12.93 0.48 9.54
N ASN A 16 12.23 1.31 8.75
CA ASN A 16 12.87 2.29 7.89
C ASN A 16 12.44 3.71 8.32
N ASP A 17 13.37 4.44 8.95
CA ASP A 17 13.19 5.82 9.42
C ASP A 17 12.70 6.78 8.33
N PHE A 18 12.97 6.46 7.06
CA PHE A 18 12.47 7.19 5.91
C PHE A 18 10.93 7.25 5.90
N TRP A 19 10.27 6.10 6.06
CA TRP A 19 8.80 6.02 5.98
C TRP A 19 8.14 6.68 7.19
N ALA A 20 8.71 6.50 8.39
CA ALA A 20 8.24 7.17 9.59
C ALA A 20 8.33 8.70 9.44
N SER A 21 9.48 9.21 9.00
CA SER A 21 9.69 10.63 8.76
C SER A 21 8.74 11.18 7.69
N LYS A 22 8.65 10.51 6.53
CA LYS A 22 7.78 10.92 5.42
C LYS A 22 6.32 11.06 5.86
N CYS A 23 5.79 10.10 6.63
CA CYS A 23 4.41 10.16 7.09
C CYS A 23 4.18 11.17 8.23
N ALA A 24 5.18 11.43 9.08
CA ALA A 24 5.10 12.50 10.07
C ALA A 24 5.00 13.87 9.41
N LEU A 25 5.89 14.17 8.44
CA LEU A 25 5.83 15.41 7.65
C LEU A 25 4.48 15.54 6.93
N CYS A 26 4.04 14.46 6.27
CA CYS A 26 2.77 14.44 5.59
C CYS A 26 1.61 14.85 6.49
N ARG A 27 1.53 14.25 7.70
CA ARG A 27 0.46 14.53 8.66
C ARG A 27 0.48 15.97 9.14
N GLU A 28 1.65 16.51 9.50
CA GLU A 28 1.77 17.89 9.98
C GLU A 28 1.21 18.88 8.95
N VAL A 29 1.60 18.69 7.69
CA VAL A 29 1.24 19.59 6.61
C VAL A 29 -0.25 19.44 6.24
N VAL A 30 -0.78 18.22 6.16
CA VAL A 30 -2.23 17.99 5.93
C VAL A 30 -3.07 18.55 7.07
N ALA A 31 -2.65 18.37 8.33
CA ALA A 31 -3.37 18.90 9.49
C ALA A 31 -3.42 20.44 9.48
N ARG A 32 -2.31 21.08 9.10
CA ARG A 32 -2.19 22.54 9.06
C ARG A 32 -2.95 23.17 7.90
N PHE A 33 -2.83 22.61 6.69
CA PHE A 33 -3.30 23.27 5.48
C PHE A 33 -4.58 22.67 4.90
N ARG A 34 -5.03 21.51 5.41
CA ARG A 34 -6.21 20.77 4.92
C ARG A 34 -6.23 20.56 3.40
N LYS A 35 -5.04 20.55 2.80
CA LYS A 35 -4.81 20.36 1.38
C LYS A 35 -3.71 19.32 1.21
N PRO A 36 -3.71 18.60 0.10
CA PRO A 36 -2.66 17.65 -0.14
C PRO A 36 -1.34 18.31 -0.53
N VAL A 37 -0.23 17.63 -0.24
CA VAL A 37 1.12 18.16 -0.40
C VAL A 37 2.10 17.13 -0.98
N PRO A 38 3.18 17.59 -1.64
CA PRO A 38 4.11 16.72 -2.35
C PRO A 38 4.79 15.65 -1.49
N GLU A 39 4.94 15.91 -0.20
CA GLU A 39 5.53 14.99 0.79
C GLU A 39 4.66 13.74 0.99
N CYS A 40 3.34 13.89 0.80
CA CYS A 40 2.35 12.82 0.93
C CYS A 40 1.98 12.14 -0.39
N ILE A 41 2.11 12.86 -1.50
CA ILE A 41 1.39 12.54 -2.73
C ILE A 41 1.92 11.31 -3.44
N ASN A 42 3.23 11.09 -3.43
CA ASN A 42 3.82 9.90 -4.06
C ASN A 42 3.86 8.71 -3.10
N CYS A 43 2.94 8.61 -2.15
CA CYS A 43 2.76 7.38 -1.40
C CYS A 43 1.73 6.51 -2.13
N TRP A 44 2.22 5.47 -2.78
CA TRP A 44 1.41 4.50 -3.50
C TRP A 44 1.23 3.25 -2.65
N LYS A 45 0.01 2.72 -2.65
CA LYS A 45 -0.38 1.44 -2.09
C LYS A 45 -0.69 0.51 -3.25
N ILE A 46 0.11 -0.54 -3.40
CA ILE A 46 -0.24 -1.69 -4.23
C ILE A 46 -1.04 -2.65 -3.36
N GLU A 47 -2.24 -3.02 -3.79
CA GLU A 47 -3.16 -3.83 -3.00
C GLU A 47 -3.33 -5.21 -3.61
N VAL A 48 -2.85 -6.23 -2.91
CA VAL A 48 -3.02 -7.62 -3.29
C VAL A 48 -4.07 -8.24 -2.36
N TRP A 49 -5.26 -8.45 -2.91
CA TRP A 49 -6.42 -8.99 -2.21
C TRP A 49 -6.48 -10.50 -2.37
N SER A 50 -6.79 -11.22 -1.28
CA SER A 50 -6.73 -12.68 -1.26
C SER A 50 -7.80 -13.36 -2.13
N LYS A 51 -8.95 -12.71 -2.29
CA LYS A 51 -10.05 -13.09 -3.20
C LYS A 51 -10.09 -12.21 -4.46
N GLY A 52 -9.14 -11.29 -4.61
CA GLY A 52 -9.00 -10.48 -5.83
C GLY A 52 -8.45 -11.31 -6.98
N LYS A 53 -8.48 -10.77 -8.20
CA LYS A 53 -8.06 -11.50 -9.42
C LYS A 53 -6.66 -12.10 -9.34
N THR A 54 -5.74 -11.44 -8.65
CA THR A 54 -4.35 -11.87 -8.53
C THR A 54 -4.19 -13.23 -7.83
N ILE A 55 -4.94 -13.47 -6.76
CA ILE A 55 -4.80 -14.70 -5.94
C ILE A 55 -6.03 -15.60 -6.08
N GLY A 56 -7.24 -15.02 -6.13
CA GLY A 56 -8.50 -15.76 -6.09
C GLY A 56 -8.68 -16.77 -7.23
N GLU A 57 -8.17 -16.46 -8.42
CA GLU A 57 -8.25 -17.36 -9.57
C GLU A 57 -7.36 -18.60 -9.43
N SER A 58 -6.30 -18.53 -8.63
CA SER A 58 -5.35 -19.64 -8.40
C SER A 58 -5.87 -20.69 -7.41
N LEU A 59 -7.00 -20.44 -6.74
CA LEU A 59 -7.56 -21.29 -5.67
C LEU A 59 -8.94 -21.89 -6.02
N ILE A 60 -9.35 -21.81 -7.28
CA ILE A 60 -10.64 -22.35 -7.76
C ILE A 60 -10.67 -23.88 -7.53
N GLY A 61 -11.68 -24.36 -6.82
CA GLY A 61 -11.94 -25.80 -6.61
C GLY A 61 -11.64 -26.35 -5.20
N LEU A 62 -11.11 -25.53 -4.29
CA LEU A 62 -10.94 -25.91 -2.87
C LEU A 62 -12.19 -25.60 -2.03
N ARG A 63 -12.36 -26.26 -0.88
CA ARG A 63 -13.43 -25.91 0.08
C ARG A 63 -13.11 -24.59 0.80
N ASP A 64 -14.12 -23.78 1.08
CA ASP A 64 -13.98 -22.42 1.62
C ASP A 64 -13.16 -22.34 2.92
N GLU A 65 -13.32 -23.31 3.82
CA GLU A 65 -12.63 -23.38 5.11
C GLU A 65 -11.10 -23.53 4.96
N PHE A 66 -10.63 -24.33 4.00
CA PHE A 66 -9.19 -24.47 3.72
C PHE A 66 -8.65 -23.27 2.94
N GLN A 67 -9.50 -22.61 2.14
CA GLN A 67 -9.07 -21.47 1.34
C GLN A 67 -8.65 -20.28 2.20
N GLU A 68 -9.25 -20.05 3.36
CA GLU A 68 -8.97 -18.86 4.16
C GLU A 68 -7.55 -18.86 4.76
N GLU A 69 -7.16 -19.95 5.43
CA GLU A 69 -5.80 -20.10 5.96
C GLU A 69 -4.75 -20.11 4.85
N LEU A 70 -5.03 -20.80 3.74
CA LEU A 70 -4.15 -20.81 2.56
C LEU A 70 -3.99 -19.41 1.96
N ARG A 71 -5.09 -18.65 1.85
CA ARG A 71 -5.08 -17.26 1.35
C ARG A 71 -4.22 -16.35 2.19
N PHE A 72 -4.37 -16.39 3.51
CA PHE A 72 -3.53 -15.61 4.41
C PHE A 72 -2.06 -16.05 4.30
N GLY A 73 -1.80 -17.36 4.29
CA GLY A 73 -0.44 -17.91 4.12
C GLY A 73 0.22 -17.50 2.80
N MET A 74 -0.53 -17.44 1.70
CA MET A 74 -0.04 -16.95 0.41
C MET A 74 0.36 -15.48 0.47
N LEU A 75 -0.46 -14.62 1.09
CA LEU A 75 -0.12 -13.21 1.29
C LEU A 75 1.13 -13.06 2.18
N ASP A 76 1.26 -13.89 3.22
CA ASP A 76 2.40 -13.90 4.15
C ASP A 76 3.70 -14.24 3.43
N ASN A 77 3.70 -15.34 2.67
CA ASN A 77 4.83 -15.78 1.87
C ASN A 77 5.20 -14.74 0.80
N LEU A 78 4.21 -14.13 0.16
CA LEU A 78 4.42 -13.07 -0.82
C LEU A 78 5.10 -11.84 -0.18
N ALA A 79 4.65 -11.40 0.99
CA ALA A 79 5.27 -10.27 1.69
C ALA A 79 6.73 -10.55 2.06
N GLN A 80 7.02 -11.74 2.58
CA GLN A 80 8.39 -12.17 2.88
C GLN A 80 9.27 -12.18 1.62
N ALA A 81 8.79 -12.79 0.54
CA ALA A 81 9.52 -12.85 -0.72
C ALA A 81 9.80 -11.47 -1.31
N ILE A 82 8.85 -10.53 -1.23
CA ILE A 82 9.05 -9.14 -1.67
C ILE A 82 10.12 -8.44 -0.83
N THR A 83 10.08 -8.60 0.49
CA THR A 83 11.11 -8.02 1.37
C THR A 83 12.49 -8.54 1.01
N VAL A 84 12.63 -9.85 0.73
CA VAL A 84 13.91 -10.44 0.29
C VAL A 84 14.34 -9.92 -1.09
N ALA A 85 13.42 -9.85 -2.06
CA ALA A 85 13.74 -9.47 -3.43
C ALA A 85 14.08 -7.98 -3.61
N VAL A 86 13.48 -7.10 -2.79
CA VAL A 86 13.61 -5.64 -2.93
C VAL A 86 14.52 -5.03 -1.87
N GLY A 87 14.61 -5.63 -0.68
CA GLY A 87 15.41 -5.16 0.45
C GLY A 87 14.86 -3.90 1.15
N SER A 88 14.36 -2.93 0.38
CA SER A 88 13.81 -1.66 0.88
C SER A 88 12.29 -1.60 0.90
N ALA A 89 11.60 -2.64 0.43
CA ALA A 89 10.14 -2.67 0.36
C ALA A 89 9.52 -2.73 1.75
N MET A 90 8.60 -1.81 2.01
CA MET A 90 7.70 -1.86 3.16
C MET A 90 6.37 -2.46 2.73
N SER A 91 5.85 -3.38 3.55
CA SER A 91 4.51 -3.92 3.34
C SER A 91 3.83 -4.28 4.65
N LYS A 92 2.50 -4.44 4.60
CA LYS A 92 1.70 -4.91 5.72
C LYS A 92 0.56 -5.80 5.27
N ILE A 93 0.22 -6.79 6.08
CA ILE A 93 -0.88 -7.73 5.85
C ILE A 93 -1.92 -7.56 6.95
N SER A 94 -3.19 -7.57 6.58
CA SER A 94 -4.30 -7.58 7.54
C SER A 94 -4.37 -8.93 8.26
N LYS A 95 -4.40 -8.94 9.60
CA LYS A 95 -4.50 -10.17 10.43
C LYS A 95 -5.89 -10.80 10.42
N CYS A 96 -6.89 -10.08 9.94
CA CYS A 96 -8.27 -10.51 9.76
C CYS A 96 -8.84 -9.88 8.48
N PRO A 97 -9.98 -10.37 7.93
CA PRO A 97 -10.63 -9.72 6.80
C PRO A 97 -11.04 -8.28 7.15
N ILE A 98 -10.71 -7.34 6.28
CA ILE A 98 -11.08 -5.92 6.43
C ILE A 98 -12.02 -5.48 5.32
N GLN A 99 -12.70 -4.35 5.51
CA GLN A 99 -13.57 -3.78 4.49
C GLN A 99 -12.80 -3.47 3.19
N VAL A 100 -13.35 -3.91 2.06
CA VAL A 100 -12.77 -3.66 0.74
C VAL A 100 -13.10 -2.26 0.28
N VAL A 101 -12.08 -1.40 0.16
CA VAL A 101 -12.20 -0.01 -0.30
C VAL A 101 -11.84 0.08 -1.79
N ARG A 102 -12.85 0.01 -2.66
CA ARG A 102 -12.70 -0.06 -4.14
C ARG A 102 -12.49 1.30 -4.81
N THR A 103 -11.58 2.10 -4.26
CA THR A 103 -11.32 3.46 -4.75
C THR A 103 -10.07 3.56 -5.61
N GLY A 104 -9.22 2.53 -5.64
CA GLY A 104 -8.05 2.47 -6.52
C GLY A 104 -8.38 1.97 -7.93
N LEU A 105 -7.37 1.99 -8.80
CA LEU A 105 -7.47 1.50 -10.17
C LEU A 105 -6.42 0.40 -10.46
N PRO A 106 -6.73 -0.56 -11.34
CA PRO A 106 -8.05 -0.74 -11.95
C PRO A 106 -9.05 -1.37 -10.97
N ARG A 107 -10.34 -1.03 -11.11
CA ARG A 107 -11.40 -1.57 -10.24
C ARG A 107 -11.56 -3.09 -10.35
N VAL A 108 -11.21 -3.64 -11.51
CA VAL A 108 -11.36 -5.07 -11.84
C VAL A 108 -10.48 -5.98 -10.97
N GLY A 109 -9.44 -5.46 -10.33
CA GLY A 109 -8.57 -6.25 -9.46
C GLY A 109 -9.09 -6.44 -8.03
N TYR A 110 -10.14 -5.72 -7.64
CA TYR A 110 -10.75 -5.86 -6.31
C TYR A 110 -11.64 -7.11 -6.24
N PRO A 111 -11.75 -7.74 -5.06
CA PRO A 111 -12.72 -8.81 -4.83
C PRO A 111 -14.17 -8.26 -4.83
N GLU A 112 -15.13 -9.12 -5.16
CA GLU A 112 -16.57 -8.81 -5.03
C GLU A 112 -17.05 -8.84 -3.57
N ALA A 113 -16.38 -9.63 -2.71
CA ALA A 113 -16.72 -9.75 -1.30
C ALA A 113 -16.61 -8.40 -0.55
N PRO A 114 -17.49 -8.10 0.43
CA PRO A 114 -17.43 -6.84 1.17
C PRO A 114 -16.19 -6.71 2.07
N THR A 115 -15.65 -7.85 2.50
CA THR A 115 -14.45 -7.94 3.33
C THR A 115 -13.48 -8.99 2.79
N ASP A 116 -12.19 -8.75 2.92
CA ASP A 116 -11.15 -9.67 2.48
C ASP A 116 -9.82 -9.40 3.20
N PHE A 117 -8.88 -10.36 3.14
CA PHE A 117 -7.49 -10.13 3.53
C PHE A 117 -6.76 -9.35 2.44
N VAL A 118 -5.87 -8.46 2.86
CA VAL A 118 -5.05 -7.65 1.95
C VAL A 118 -3.60 -7.62 2.38
N LEU A 119 -2.71 -7.72 1.40
CA LEU A 119 -1.33 -7.26 1.47
C LEU A 119 -1.25 -5.89 0.81
N ILE A 120 -0.77 -4.90 1.57
CA ILE A 120 -0.46 -3.57 1.07
C ILE A 120 1.06 -3.45 0.96
N ILE A 121 1.55 -3.11 -0.23
CA ILE A 121 2.96 -2.82 -0.49
C ILE A 121 3.09 -1.34 -0.82
N TYR A 122 4.09 -0.68 -0.25
CA TYR A 122 4.27 0.76 -0.40
C TYR A 122 5.33 1.11 -1.43
N ALA A 123 5.04 2.14 -2.24
CA ALA A 123 5.99 2.72 -3.18
C ALA A 123 6.00 4.25 -3.10
N THR A 124 7.12 4.83 -3.51
CA THR A 124 7.43 6.27 -3.43
C THR A 124 7.37 6.99 -4.77
N THR A 125 7.22 6.25 -5.87
CA THR A 125 7.13 6.75 -7.25
C THR A 125 6.26 5.81 -8.09
N ILE A 126 5.79 6.29 -9.25
CA ILE A 126 5.11 5.45 -10.26
C ILE A 126 6.03 4.35 -10.78
N GLY A 127 7.31 4.67 -11.02
CA GLY A 127 8.28 3.68 -11.49
C GLY A 127 8.49 2.54 -10.49
N GLU A 128 8.61 2.86 -9.20
CA GLU A 128 8.71 1.86 -8.14
C GLU A 128 7.41 1.05 -8.00
N ARG A 129 6.25 1.72 -8.05
CA ARG A 129 4.92 1.09 -8.04
C ARG A 129 4.79 0.03 -9.13
N ASP A 130 5.11 0.38 -10.37
CA ASP A 130 4.94 -0.52 -11.52
C ASP A 130 6.01 -1.63 -11.54
N ARG A 131 7.20 -1.37 -10.98
CA ARG A 131 8.20 -2.41 -10.71
C ARG A 131 7.69 -3.41 -9.68
N LEU A 132 7.13 -2.96 -8.56
CA LEU A 132 6.62 -3.82 -7.50
C LEU A 132 5.45 -4.69 -7.96
N ARG A 133 4.54 -4.15 -8.78
CA ARG A 133 3.45 -4.94 -9.40
C ARG A 133 3.99 -6.09 -10.26
N ARG A 134 5.07 -5.87 -11.02
CA ARG A 134 5.73 -6.92 -11.79
C ARG A 134 6.38 -7.97 -10.89
N ILE A 135 7.08 -7.54 -9.84
CA ILE A 135 7.69 -8.45 -8.85
C ILE A 135 6.63 -9.32 -8.18
N VAL A 136 5.45 -8.78 -7.84
CA VAL A 136 4.32 -9.56 -7.33
C VAL A 136 3.94 -10.66 -8.31
N CYS A 137 3.77 -10.34 -9.59
CA CYS A 137 3.47 -11.34 -10.61
C CYS A 137 4.58 -12.38 -10.74
N ASP A 138 5.84 -11.96 -10.74
CA ASP A 138 6.98 -12.87 -10.88
C ASP A 138 7.04 -13.89 -9.71
N ILE A 139 6.84 -13.41 -8.47
CA ILE A 139 6.80 -14.27 -7.27
C ILE A 139 5.63 -15.24 -7.31
N LEU A 140 4.47 -14.79 -7.80
CA LEU A 140 3.28 -15.62 -7.93
C LEU A 140 3.25 -16.46 -9.23
N CYS A 141 4.32 -16.42 -10.02
CA CYS A 141 4.41 -17.08 -11.34
C CYS A 141 3.25 -16.72 -12.29
N LEU A 142 2.78 -15.49 -12.23
CA LEU A 142 1.73 -14.95 -13.08
C LEU A 142 2.31 -14.28 -14.34
N PRO A 143 1.57 -14.24 -15.47
CA PRO A 143 1.99 -13.49 -16.65
C PRO A 143 2.24 -12.01 -16.32
N THR A 144 3.31 -11.42 -16.87
CA THR A 144 3.69 -10.02 -16.60
C THR A 144 2.57 -9.02 -16.91
N GLY A 145 1.73 -9.29 -17.92
CA GLY A 145 0.57 -8.47 -18.27
C GLY A 145 -0.44 -8.30 -17.14
N ARG A 146 -0.52 -9.27 -16.21
CA ARG A 146 -1.39 -9.21 -15.03
C ARG A 146 -0.96 -8.16 -14.02
N ALA A 147 0.28 -7.66 -14.10
CA ALA A 147 0.73 -6.59 -13.22
C ALA A 147 -0.22 -5.39 -13.30
N ALA A 148 -0.71 -5.06 -14.51
CA ALA A 148 -1.65 -3.99 -14.77
C ALA A 148 -3.05 -4.19 -14.15
N GLU A 149 -3.39 -5.39 -13.69
CA GLU A 149 -4.67 -5.71 -13.03
C GLU A 149 -4.62 -5.49 -11.51
N ILE A 150 -3.43 -5.46 -10.90
CA ILE A 150 -3.28 -5.31 -9.44
C ILE A 150 -3.69 -3.89 -9.03
N PRO A 151 -4.70 -3.70 -8.17
CA PRO A 151 -5.15 -2.36 -7.81
C PRO A 151 -4.05 -1.54 -7.14
N VAL A 152 -4.02 -0.25 -7.48
CA VAL A 152 -3.19 0.74 -6.80
C VAL A 152 -4.02 1.93 -6.36
N ARG A 153 -3.66 2.52 -5.22
CA ARG A 153 -4.22 3.80 -4.78
C ARG A 153 -3.17 4.65 -4.08
N ARG A 154 -3.43 5.95 -3.97
CA ARG A 154 -2.59 6.84 -3.14
C ARG A 154 -2.95 6.72 -1.66
N GLY A 155 -1.97 6.94 -0.79
CA GLY A 155 -2.16 7.13 0.66
C GLY A 155 -0.90 6.83 1.49
N CYS A 156 -0.78 7.44 2.67
CA CYS A 156 0.30 7.15 3.64
C CYS A 156 0.17 5.73 4.22
N TRP A 157 1.30 5.19 4.68
CA TRP A 157 1.39 3.84 5.24
C TRP A 157 0.90 3.68 6.68
N MET A 158 1.02 4.70 7.54
CA MET A 158 0.56 4.69 8.95
C MET A 158 -0.83 5.29 9.17
N TYR A 159 -1.43 5.89 8.14
CA TYR A 159 -2.63 6.70 8.32
C TYR A 159 -3.64 6.39 7.21
N ASP A 160 -4.17 5.17 7.27
CA ASP A 160 -5.17 4.71 6.31
C ASP A 160 -6.48 5.52 6.39
N ASP A 161 -6.89 5.91 7.61
CA ASP A 161 -8.16 6.65 7.84
C ASP A 161 -8.04 8.17 7.67
N VAL A 162 -6.84 8.74 7.87
CA VAL A 162 -6.65 10.21 7.93
C VAL A 162 -6.50 10.81 6.52
N LEU A 163 -6.24 9.98 5.52
CA LEU A 163 -5.89 10.40 4.17
C LEU A 163 -6.81 9.70 3.17
N GLY A 164 -8.07 10.15 3.11
CA GLY A 164 -9.21 9.56 2.37
C GLY A 164 -8.99 9.18 0.89
N PRO A 165 -10.01 9.18 0.01
CA PRO A 165 -9.81 8.78 -1.37
C PRO A 165 -9.06 9.89 -2.13
N TRP A 166 -7.72 9.89 -2.04
CA TRP A 166 -6.81 10.82 -2.73
C TRP A 166 -6.98 10.81 -4.26
N THR A 167 -7.72 9.84 -4.81
CA THR A 167 -8.05 9.73 -6.23
C THR A 167 -8.84 10.92 -6.79
N THR A 168 -9.51 11.71 -5.95
CA THR A 168 -10.15 12.96 -6.40
C THR A 168 -9.19 14.14 -6.52
N TRP A 169 -8.01 14.06 -5.92
CA TRP A 169 -7.14 15.23 -5.78
C TRP A 169 -5.95 15.22 -6.75
N TYR A 170 -5.55 14.06 -7.28
CA TYR A 170 -4.41 13.98 -8.21
C TYR A 170 -4.53 12.92 -9.30
N PRO A 171 -4.02 13.23 -10.51
CA PRO A 171 -3.85 12.26 -11.57
C PRO A 171 -3.02 11.04 -11.13
N GLU A 172 -3.38 9.87 -11.66
CA GLU A 172 -2.74 8.60 -11.32
C GLU A 172 -1.48 8.30 -12.15
N ASP A 173 -1.29 9.06 -13.23
CA ASP A 173 -0.24 8.95 -14.25
C ASP A 173 0.91 9.93 -14.02
N ARG A 174 0.91 10.67 -12.91
CA ARG A 174 1.90 11.70 -12.63
C ARG A 174 2.54 11.57 -11.24
N ASP A 175 3.86 11.57 -11.18
CA ASP A 175 4.62 11.82 -9.96
C ASP A 175 4.80 13.33 -9.73
N PHE A 176 4.92 13.73 -8.48
CA PHE A 176 5.09 15.14 -8.10
C PHE A 176 6.43 15.34 -7.41
N ALA A 177 7.09 16.47 -7.68
CA ALA A 177 8.40 16.75 -7.09
C ALA A 177 8.30 16.81 -5.56
N ALA A 178 8.98 15.89 -4.87
CA ALA A 178 9.20 16.01 -3.43
C ALA A 178 10.10 17.22 -3.17
N ARG A 179 9.72 18.10 -2.24
CA ARG A 179 10.65 19.15 -1.80
C ARG A 179 11.82 18.51 -1.03
N PRO A 180 13.06 19.02 -1.16
CA PRO A 180 14.14 18.61 -0.28
C PRO A 180 13.76 18.87 1.18
N VAL A 181 14.14 17.97 2.08
CA VAL A 181 13.80 17.98 3.53
C VAL A 181 14.40 19.18 4.29
N GLU A 182 15.18 20.04 3.63
CA GLU A 182 16.04 21.03 4.28
C GLU A 182 15.34 22.29 4.84
N ASN A 183 14.02 22.49 4.66
CA ASN A 183 13.36 23.77 4.99
C ASN A 183 12.17 23.70 5.98
N ILE A 184 12.19 22.78 6.95
CA ILE A 184 11.17 22.77 8.04
C ILE A 184 11.72 23.37 9.34
N ARG A 185 12.98 23.81 9.38
CA ARG A 185 13.54 24.61 10.50
C ARG A 185 13.43 26.13 10.31
N GLY A 186 12.35 26.59 9.70
CA GLY A 186 11.98 28.01 9.72
C GLY A 186 11.10 28.29 10.94
N GLY A 187 11.73 28.51 12.10
CA GLY A 187 11.04 28.97 13.31
C GLY A 187 10.31 30.31 13.07
N PRO A 188 9.25 30.60 13.84
CA PRO A 188 8.54 31.87 13.74
C PRO A 188 9.38 33.00 14.36
N GLY A 189 9.70 34.01 13.55
CA GLY A 189 9.99 35.36 14.03
C GLY A 189 11.46 35.68 14.28
N ASP A 190 12.06 36.43 13.36
CA ASP A 190 12.90 37.57 13.68
C ASP A 190 12.70 38.61 12.56
N ARG A 191 11.74 39.51 12.79
CA ARG A 191 11.64 40.85 12.20
C ARG A 191 11.07 41.79 13.25
#